data_AF-A0A371B658-F1
#
_entry.id   AF-A0A371B658-F1
#
_cell.length_a   1.000
_cell.length_b   1.000
_cell.length_c   1.000
_cell.angle_alpha   90.00
_cell.angle_beta   90.00
_cell.angle_gamma   90.00
#
_symmetry.space_group_name_H-M   'P 1'
#
loop_
_entity.id
_entity.type
_entity.pdbx_description
1 polymer ?
#
loop_
_entity_poly.entity_id
_entity_poly.type
_entity_poly.pdbx_seq_one_letter_code
_entity_poly.pdbx_strand_id
1 'polypeptide(L)'
;MTITSDGRVPTRIKFFHGFGSMAYGVKENGFSTFLLLFYNQVIGMDARLVGAALAIAMVVDAFADPIIGHMSDRTYSRWGRRLPWLYLAAVPLAASWMLLWHPPGLEGWQAFGYLVVTAILVRTLVSACEVPSVAILPELTQDYDERTSLMRLRYLFAWAGGLLMLFLAYGVFLVSDKEGEVGQLLAEGYWMYGITGACLMAFTVLLSAIGQHKRLAHLPATQPDRTTVREAIREIWHSVSHPTYLVLISAVAFAAVSTQVTYVLSNYLYIFVWRFPERWFQAYPWLLFGSVIIAFFLVTYFNKKWGKKDSAFRFIFINAGFWITPFLLFLGGFWPQTGSNLSTAMVFAFFFIANCSGVIIQISVASMIADVVEVTEERTGRRSEGLLYAGNLFVQKCATGAGILIGGFIISMAGLPEKANPANVPAPVIDSLVIAYISTIVLLGLGTIWRIRKFPITRADHEERVRRLAEGEKTVEAGAG
;
A
#
# COMPACT_ATOMS: atom_id res chain seq x y z
N MET A 1 31.91 -18.17 -5.69
CA MET A 1 31.21 -17.70 -4.49
C MET A 1 32.19 -16.88 -3.66
N THR A 2 32.43 -15.61 -4.02
CA THR A 2 33.23 -14.71 -3.18
C THR A 2 32.28 -14.03 -2.19
N ILE A 3 31.87 -14.83 -1.21
CA ILE A 3 31.39 -14.31 0.07
C ILE A 3 32.59 -13.54 0.62
N THR A 4 32.46 -12.23 0.80
CA THR A 4 33.42 -11.47 1.61
C THR A 4 33.61 -12.23 2.91
N SER A 5 34.81 -12.29 3.49
CA SER A 5 35.14 -13.13 4.65
C SER A 5 34.21 -12.99 5.88
N ASP A 6 33.30 -11.99 5.86
CA ASP A 6 32.30 -11.68 6.89
C ASP A 6 30.83 -12.03 6.51
N GLY A 7 30.53 -12.62 5.35
CA GLY A 7 29.12 -12.92 4.97
C GLY A 7 28.26 -11.69 4.62
N ARG A 8 28.81 -10.48 4.68
CA ARG A 8 28.09 -9.22 4.47
C ARG A 8 27.83 -8.89 3.00
N VAL A 9 26.61 -8.49 2.67
CA VAL A 9 26.25 -8.04 1.32
C VAL A 9 26.81 -6.63 1.10
N PRO A 10 27.57 -6.38 0.02
CA PRO A 10 28.09 -5.04 -0.26
C PRO A 10 26.98 -4.01 -0.45
N THR A 11 27.18 -2.83 0.11
CA THR A 11 26.21 -1.72 0.13
C THR A 11 25.67 -1.38 -1.26
N ARG A 12 26.51 -1.49 -2.29
CA ARG A 12 26.11 -1.28 -3.70
C ARG A 12 24.99 -2.22 -4.15
N ILE A 13 25.05 -3.49 -3.76
CA ILE A 13 24.00 -4.47 -4.09
C ILE A 13 22.74 -4.18 -3.30
N LYS A 14 22.87 -3.79 -2.02
CA LYS A 14 21.72 -3.39 -1.20
C LYS A 14 20.97 -2.21 -1.82
N PHE A 15 21.72 -1.22 -2.32
CA PHE A 15 21.18 -0.06 -3.01
C PHE A 15 20.44 -0.46 -4.29
N PHE A 16 21.09 -1.18 -5.22
CA PHE A 16 20.43 -1.60 -6.46
C PHE A 16 19.22 -2.50 -6.24
N HIS A 17 19.29 -3.37 -5.22
CA HIS A 17 18.17 -4.20 -4.86
C HIS A 17 16.95 -3.39 -4.39
N GLY A 18 17.20 -2.43 -3.50
CA GLY A 18 16.19 -1.51 -3.02
C GLY A 18 15.64 -0.62 -4.15
N PHE A 19 16.51 -0.10 -5.00
CA PHE A 19 16.16 0.86 -6.04
C PHE A 19 15.06 0.36 -7.00
N GLY A 20 15.03 -0.95 -7.32
CA GLY A 20 13.99 -1.54 -8.17
C GLY A 20 12.57 -1.38 -7.60
N SER A 21 12.42 -1.36 -6.27
CA SER A 21 11.13 -1.23 -5.60
C SER A 21 10.49 0.16 -5.73
N MET A 22 11.22 1.16 -6.25
CA MET A 22 10.63 2.45 -6.62
C MET A 22 9.47 2.29 -7.60
N ALA A 23 9.56 1.31 -8.52
CA ALA A 23 8.49 1.06 -9.49
C ALA A 23 7.17 0.67 -8.82
N TYR A 24 7.22 -0.18 -7.78
CA TYR A 24 6.04 -0.51 -6.97
C TYR A 24 5.42 0.74 -6.32
N GLY A 25 6.27 1.63 -5.81
CA GLY A 25 5.87 2.89 -5.19
C GLY A 25 5.14 3.83 -6.14
N VAL A 26 5.70 4.02 -7.35
CA VAL A 26 5.09 4.82 -8.42
C VAL A 26 3.70 4.29 -8.78
N LYS A 27 3.59 2.97 -8.99
CA LYS A 27 2.30 2.32 -9.26
C LYS A 27 1.32 2.50 -8.12
N GLU A 28 1.76 2.29 -6.88
CA GLU A 28 0.87 2.38 -5.71
C GLU A 28 0.28 3.78 -5.56
N ASN A 29 1.13 4.80 -5.72
CA ASN A 29 0.69 6.18 -5.67
C ASN A 29 -0.32 6.51 -6.77
N GLY A 30 -0.05 6.13 -8.03
CA GLY A 30 -0.95 6.41 -9.14
C GLY A 30 -2.31 5.72 -9.00
N PHE A 31 -2.34 4.42 -8.67
CA PHE A 31 -3.58 3.67 -8.52
C PHE A 31 -4.42 4.11 -7.31
N SER A 32 -3.77 4.39 -6.18
CA SER A 32 -4.46 4.65 -4.93
C SER A 32 -4.90 6.10 -4.79
N THR A 33 -4.23 7.06 -5.43
CA THR A 33 -4.49 8.51 -5.24
C THR A 33 -5.10 9.19 -6.47
N PHE A 34 -4.67 8.82 -7.68
CA PHE A 34 -4.95 9.61 -8.89
C PHE A 34 -5.87 8.93 -9.88
N LEU A 35 -5.76 7.60 -10.03
CA LEU A 35 -6.40 6.89 -11.14
C LEU A 35 -7.93 6.99 -11.12
N LEU A 36 -8.53 6.95 -9.93
CA LEU A 36 -9.98 7.11 -9.81
C LEU A 36 -10.42 8.54 -10.18
N LEU A 37 -9.71 9.57 -9.69
CA LEU A 37 -9.95 10.96 -10.04
C LEU A 37 -9.81 11.21 -11.55
N PHE A 38 -8.76 10.68 -12.17
CA PHE A 38 -8.49 10.85 -13.60
C PHE A 38 -9.63 10.29 -14.46
N TYR A 39 -9.97 9.00 -14.29
CA TYR A 39 -11.03 8.41 -15.11
C TYR A 39 -12.41 9.01 -14.81
N ASN A 40 -12.68 9.44 -13.58
CA ASN A 40 -13.98 10.00 -13.24
C ASN A 40 -14.14 11.50 -13.57
N GLN A 41 -13.21 12.35 -13.14
CA GLN A 41 -13.33 13.80 -13.29
C GLN A 41 -12.68 14.35 -14.55
N VAL A 42 -11.65 13.69 -15.10
CA VAL A 42 -10.98 14.16 -16.32
C VAL A 42 -11.61 13.53 -17.56
N ILE A 43 -11.71 12.21 -17.58
CA ILE A 43 -12.31 11.48 -18.72
C ILE A 43 -13.84 11.59 -18.70
N GLY A 44 -14.47 11.54 -17.52
CA GLY A 44 -15.93 11.57 -17.37
C GLY A 44 -16.55 10.19 -17.37
N MET A 45 -15.99 9.25 -16.60
CA MET A 45 -16.57 7.93 -16.35
C MET A 45 -17.25 7.89 -14.98
N ASP A 46 -18.36 7.17 -14.85
CA ASP A 46 -19.01 6.98 -13.54
C ASP A 46 -18.04 6.37 -12.51
N ALA A 47 -17.93 7.00 -11.34
CA ALA A 47 -17.01 6.61 -10.28
C ALA A 47 -17.21 5.17 -9.79
N ARG A 48 -18.43 4.62 -9.88
CA ARG A 48 -18.73 3.21 -9.55
C ARG A 48 -18.07 2.27 -10.54
N LEU A 49 -18.09 2.63 -11.83
CA LEU A 49 -17.48 1.83 -12.89
C LEU A 49 -15.96 1.84 -12.76
N VAL A 50 -15.37 3.02 -12.52
CA VAL A 50 -13.94 3.15 -12.25
C VAL A 50 -13.55 2.35 -11.01
N GLY A 51 -14.27 2.50 -9.90
CA GLY A 51 -14.04 1.74 -8.67
C GLY A 51 -14.15 0.23 -8.88
N ALA A 52 -15.15 -0.23 -9.64
CA ALA A 52 -15.34 -1.63 -10.00
C ALA A 52 -14.20 -2.17 -10.88
N ALA A 53 -13.75 -1.41 -11.89
CA ALA A 53 -12.64 -1.81 -12.74
C ALA A 53 -11.35 -2.01 -11.94
N LEU A 54 -11.05 -1.07 -11.04
CA LEU A 54 -9.87 -1.13 -10.18
C LEU A 54 -9.97 -2.25 -9.12
N ALA A 55 -11.17 -2.58 -8.65
CA ALA A 55 -11.41 -3.72 -7.76
C ALA A 55 -11.24 -5.05 -8.51
N ILE A 56 -11.79 -5.19 -9.72
CA ILE A 56 -11.60 -6.39 -10.57
C ILE A 56 -10.12 -6.62 -10.84
N ALA A 57 -9.39 -5.56 -11.22
CA ALA A 57 -7.96 -5.66 -11.43
C ALA A 57 -7.20 -6.07 -10.14
N MET A 58 -7.74 -5.81 -8.94
CA MET A 58 -7.07 -6.16 -7.66
C MET A 58 -7.26 -7.65 -7.38
N VAL A 59 -8.46 -8.16 -7.66
CA VAL A 59 -8.75 -9.59 -7.54
C VAL A 59 -7.84 -10.39 -8.46
N VAL A 60 -7.69 -9.98 -9.71
CA VAL A 60 -6.79 -10.67 -10.67
C VAL A 60 -5.33 -10.61 -10.19
N ASP A 61 -4.87 -9.46 -9.71
CA ASP A 61 -3.52 -9.28 -9.17
C ASP A 61 -3.23 -10.16 -7.93
N ALA A 62 -4.24 -10.42 -7.08
CA ALA A 62 -4.10 -11.30 -5.93
C ALA A 62 -3.81 -12.77 -6.34
N PHE A 63 -4.29 -13.21 -7.50
CA PHE A 63 -4.00 -14.55 -8.04
C PHE A 63 -2.75 -14.57 -8.93
N ALA A 64 -2.44 -13.45 -9.61
CA ALA A 64 -1.27 -13.35 -10.47
C ALA A 64 0.04 -13.50 -9.69
N ASP A 65 0.13 -12.94 -8.48
CA ASP A 65 1.34 -12.99 -7.64
C ASP A 65 1.86 -14.41 -7.37
N PRO A 66 1.06 -15.36 -6.82
CA PRO A 66 1.51 -16.74 -6.63
C PRO A 66 1.92 -17.44 -7.94
N ILE A 67 1.19 -17.17 -9.03
CA ILE A 67 1.47 -17.77 -10.34
C ILE A 67 2.82 -17.28 -10.85
N ILE A 68 3.05 -15.97 -10.81
CA ILE A 68 4.30 -15.35 -11.22
C ILE A 68 5.45 -15.81 -10.34
N GLY A 69 5.26 -15.86 -9.01
CA GLY A 69 6.25 -16.39 -8.08
C GLY A 69 6.68 -17.81 -8.48
N HIS A 70 5.70 -18.68 -8.70
CA HIS A 70 5.94 -20.06 -9.14
C HIS A 70 6.63 -20.16 -10.51
N MET A 71 6.23 -19.34 -11.49
CA MET A 71 6.86 -19.30 -12.80
C MET A 71 8.30 -18.77 -12.72
N SER A 72 8.55 -17.79 -11.86
CA SER A 72 9.87 -17.19 -11.68
C SER A 72 10.88 -18.14 -11.05
N ASP A 73 10.44 -18.95 -10.07
CA ASP A 73 11.29 -19.98 -9.45
C ASP A 73 11.64 -21.10 -10.43
N ARG A 74 10.79 -21.33 -11.44
CA ARG A 74 10.99 -22.35 -12.49
C ARG A 74 11.78 -21.87 -13.70
N THR A 75 12.07 -20.59 -13.78
CA THR A 75 12.74 -20.03 -14.94
C THR A 75 14.18 -20.52 -14.98
N TYR A 76 14.54 -21.21 -16.05
CA TYR A 76 15.87 -21.77 -16.26
C TYR A 76 16.56 -21.04 -17.40
N SER A 77 17.41 -20.07 -17.06
CA SER A 77 18.10 -19.22 -18.01
C SER A 77 19.56 -19.01 -17.63
N ARG A 78 20.40 -18.69 -18.61
CA ARG A 78 21.81 -18.27 -18.41
C ARG A 78 21.91 -16.97 -17.62
N TRP A 79 20.85 -16.16 -17.59
CA TRP A 79 20.77 -14.96 -16.78
C TRP A 79 20.34 -15.25 -15.33
N GLY A 80 20.24 -16.52 -14.92
CA GLY A 80 19.71 -16.93 -13.63
C GLY A 80 18.19 -17.12 -13.65
N ARG A 81 17.61 -17.44 -12.48
CA ARG A 81 16.18 -17.71 -12.35
C ARG A 81 15.33 -16.45 -12.53
N ARG A 82 15.72 -15.35 -11.87
CA ARG A 82 14.80 -14.23 -11.62
C ARG A 82 15.08 -12.97 -12.46
N LEU A 83 16.32 -12.76 -12.88
CA LEU A 83 16.68 -11.61 -13.74
C LEU A 83 15.98 -11.56 -15.10
N PRO A 84 15.67 -12.67 -15.80
CA PRO A 84 14.91 -12.61 -17.06
C PRO A 84 13.59 -11.85 -16.91
N TRP A 85 12.90 -12.01 -15.78
CA TRP A 85 11.65 -11.33 -15.50
C TRP A 85 11.83 -9.81 -15.38
N LEU A 86 12.85 -9.37 -14.64
CA LEU A 86 13.13 -7.93 -14.49
C LEU A 86 13.50 -7.26 -15.82
N TYR A 87 14.25 -7.94 -16.69
CA TYR A 87 14.59 -7.39 -18.01
C TYR A 87 13.41 -7.38 -18.97
N LEU A 88 12.67 -8.49 -19.04
CA LEU A 88 11.60 -8.66 -20.03
C LEU A 88 10.32 -7.93 -19.63
N ALA A 89 9.99 -7.82 -18.35
CA ALA A 89 8.75 -7.17 -17.89
C ALA A 89 8.87 -5.65 -17.81
N ALA A 90 10.08 -5.08 -17.65
CA ALA A 90 10.25 -3.63 -17.48
C ALA A 90 9.75 -2.79 -18.67
N VAL A 91 10.02 -3.23 -19.91
CA VAL A 91 9.60 -2.48 -21.11
C VAL A 91 8.08 -2.58 -21.36
N PRO A 92 7.46 -3.77 -21.34
CA PRO A 92 6.00 -3.89 -21.39
C PRO A 92 5.29 -3.15 -20.25
N LEU A 93 5.90 -3.11 -19.05
CA LEU A 93 5.37 -2.38 -17.91
C LEU A 93 5.28 -0.88 -18.19
N ALA A 94 6.36 -0.29 -18.70
CA ALA A 94 6.39 1.12 -19.08
C ALA A 94 5.35 1.43 -20.17
N ALA A 95 5.25 0.60 -21.20
CA ALA A 95 4.25 0.77 -22.26
C ALA A 95 2.82 0.67 -21.72
N SER A 96 2.53 -0.32 -20.88
CA SER A 96 1.20 -0.51 -20.29
C SER A 96 0.83 0.64 -19.35
N TRP A 97 1.80 1.19 -18.62
CA TRP A 97 1.60 2.37 -17.79
C TRP A 97 1.24 3.60 -18.64
N MET A 98 1.95 3.84 -19.75
CA MET A 98 1.59 4.93 -20.67
C MET A 98 0.17 4.78 -21.23
N LEU A 99 -0.20 3.56 -21.64
CA LEU A 99 -1.55 3.25 -22.14
C LEU A 99 -2.64 3.55 -21.09
N LEU A 100 -2.37 3.26 -19.82
CA LEU A 100 -3.31 3.52 -18.72
C LEU A 100 -3.61 5.02 -18.54
N TRP A 101 -2.63 5.89 -18.74
CA TRP A 101 -2.77 7.34 -18.57
C TRP A 101 -3.10 8.09 -19.87
N HIS A 102 -3.22 7.37 -20.98
CA HIS A 102 -3.60 7.92 -22.28
C HIS A 102 -4.66 7.04 -22.95
N PRO A 103 -5.88 6.98 -22.39
CA PRO A 103 -6.96 6.22 -23.00
C PRO A 103 -7.30 6.83 -24.38
N PRO A 104 -7.47 6.01 -25.43
CA PRO A 104 -8.12 6.48 -26.65
C PRO A 104 -9.53 6.96 -26.24
N GLY A 105 -10.04 8.04 -26.84
CA GLY A 105 -11.31 8.69 -26.47
C GLY A 105 -12.55 7.80 -26.59
N LEU A 106 -12.61 6.76 -25.76
CA LEU A 106 -13.64 5.75 -25.65
C LEU A 106 -14.65 6.20 -24.60
N GLU A 107 -15.90 5.77 -24.75
CA GLU A 107 -16.99 6.12 -23.85
C GLU A 107 -17.69 4.86 -23.30
N GLY A 108 -18.37 5.02 -22.16
CA GLY A 108 -19.19 3.98 -21.53
C GLY A 108 -18.45 2.65 -21.29
N TRP A 109 -19.05 1.55 -21.76
CA TRP A 109 -18.52 0.19 -21.58
C TRP A 109 -17.19 -0.09 -22.29
N GLN A 110 -16.89 0.64 -23.36
CA GLN A 110 -15.59 0.49 -24.03
C GLN A 110 -14.47 1.07 -23.18
N ALA A 111 -14.69 2.25 -22.59
CA ALA A 111 -13.75 2.87 -21.66
C ALA A 111 -13.58 2.03 -20.38
N PHE A 112 -14.66 1.45 -19.86
CA PHE A 112 -14.60 0.51 -18.74
C PHE A 112 -13.75 -0.73 -19.08
N GLY A 113 -14.01 -1.38 -20.21
CA GLY A 113 -13.23 -2.55 -20.67
C GLY A 113 -11.75 -2.21 -20.88
N TYR A 114 -11.46 -1.05 -21.46
CA TYR A 114 -10.10 -0.55 -21.63
C TYR A 114 -9.38 -0.36 -20.28
N LEU A 115 -10.03 0.30 -19.32
CA LEU A 115 -9.50 0.49 -17.97
C LEU A 115 -9.24 -0.84 -17.27
N VAL A 116 -10.17 -1.80 -17.35
CA VAL A 116 -9.99 -3.14 -16.76
C VAL A 116 -8.77 -3.83 -17.34
N VAL A 117 -8.64 -3.88 -18.66
CA VAL A 117 -7.54 -4.57 -19.34
C VAL A 117 -6.20 -3.90 -19.02
N THR A 118 -6.10 -2.57 -19.17
CA THR A 118 -4.86 -1.84 -18.90
C THR A 118 -4.46 -1.89 -17.41
N ALA A 119 -5.42 -1.80 -16.49
CA ALA A 119 -5.18 -1.93 -15.06
C ALA A 119 -4.65 -3.33 -14.69
N ILE A 120 -5.24 -4.39 -15.24
CA ILE A 120 -4.77 -5.77 -15.05
C ILE A 120 -3.36 -5.94 -15.61
N LEU A 121 -3.10 -5.44 -16.82
CA LEU A 121 -1.79 -5.53 -17.47
C LEU A 121 -0.71 -4.87 -16.61
N VAL A 122 -0.93 -3.63 -16.19
CA VAL A 122 0.03 -2.89 -15.35
C VAL A 122 0.29 -3.63 -14.04
N ARG A 123 -0.75 -4.07 -13.34
CA ARG A 123 -0.59 -4.77 -12.04
C ARG A 123 0.17 -6.09 -12.19
N THR A 124 -0.22 -6.90 -13.17
CA THR A 124 0.46 -8.17 -13.48
C THR A 124 1.93 -7.96 -13.84
N LEU A 125 2.25 -6.91 -14.61
CA LEU A 125 3.62 -6.58 -15.00
C LEU A 125 4.45 -6.01 -13.85
N VAL A 126 3.85 -5.23 -12.94
CA VAL A 126 4.53 -4.85 -11.69
C VAL A 126 4.81 -6.07 -10.84
N SER A 127 3.85 -6.98 -10.70
CA SER A 127 4.04 -8.25 -9.98
C SER A 127 5.17 -9.09 -10.61
N ALA A 128 5.24 -9.15 -11.94
CA ALA A 128 6.31 -9.80 -12.69
C ALA A 128 7.70 -9.19 -12.43
N CYS A 129 7.79 -7.93 -12.03
CA CYS A 129 9.06 -7.31 -11.62
C CYS A 129 9.32 -7.49 -10.11
N GLU A 130 8.31 -7.26 -9.28
CA GLU A 130 8.44 -7.20 -7.82
C GLU A 130 8.56 -8.56 -7.16
N VAL A 131 7.72 -9.53 -7.53
CA VAL A 131 7.71 -10.86 -6.90
C VAL A 131 9.07 -11.55 -7.10
N PRO A 132 9.63 -11.63 -8.32
CA PRO A 132 10.96 -12.20 -8.51
C PRO A 132 12.04 -11.34 -7.83
N SER A 133 11.90 -10.02 -7.82
CA SER A 133 12.84 -9.13 -7.13
C SER A 133 12.89 -9.43 -5.63
N VAL A 134 11.76 -9.51 -4.93
CA VAL A 134 11.72 -9.89 -3.52
C VAL A 134 12.26 -11.31 -3.31
N ALA A 135 11.94 -12.23 -4.21
CA ALA A 135 12.34 -13.61 -4.08
C ALA A 135 13.86 -13.78 -4.16
N ILE A 136 14.62 -12.90 -4.85
CA ILE A 136 16.11 -12.92 -4.94
C ILE A 136 16.79 -12.86 -3.56
N LEU A 137 16.14 -12.36 -2.51
CA LEU A 137 16.76 -12.10 -1.20
C LEU A 137 17.56 -13.28 -0.60
N PRO A 138 17.02 -14.52 -0.54
CA PRO A 138 17.71 -15.68 0.00
C PRO A 138 18.90 -16.13 -0.89
N GLU A 139 18.96 -15.73 -2.16
CA GLU A 139 20.13 -15.99 -3.02
C GLU A 139 21.26 -14.98 -2.74
N LEU A 140 20.94 -13.79 -2.22
CA LEU A 140 21.93 -12.76 -1.91
C LEU A 140 22.59 -12.96 -0.55
N THR A 141 21.85 -13.43 0.45
CA THR A 141 22.36 -13.64 1.81
C THR A 141 21.54 -14.70 2.56
N GLN A 142 22.24 -15.45 3.41
CA GLN A 142 21.64 -16.34 4.41
C GLN A 142 21.59 -15.69 5.80
N ASP A 143 22.24 -14.54 5.98
CA ASP A 143 22.28 -13.80 7.24
C ASP A 143 20.98 -13.01 7.46
N TYR A 144 20.44 -13.13 8.68
CA TYR A 144 19.14 -12.56 9.05
C TYR A 144 19.15 -11.03 9.11
N ASP A 145 20.21 -10.43 9.66
CA ASP A 145 20.33 -8.97 9.81
C ASP A 145 20.53 -8.31 8.45
N GLU A 146 21.32 -8.94 7.59
CA GLU A 146 21.52 -8.50 6.20
C GLU A 146 20.22 -8.59 5.38
N ARG A 147 19.43 -9.65 5.56
CA ARG A 147 18.10 -9.79 4.92
C ARG A 147 17.15 -8.70 5.38
N THR A 148 17.10 -8.42 6.67
CA THR A 148 16.29 -7.34 7.24
C THR A 148 16.74 -5.98 6.70
N SER A 149 18.06 -5.75 6.61
CA SER A 149 18.61 -4.52 6.06
C SER A 149 18.25 -4.29 4.60
N LEU A 150 18.26 -5.34 3.78
CA LEU A 150 17.81 -5.29 2.39
C LEU A 150 16.33 -4.93 2.28
N MET A 151 15.46 -5.56 3.08
CA MET A 151 14.02 -5.26 3.08
C MET A 151 13.74 -3.81 3.51
N ARG A 152 14.43 -3.30 4.54
CA ARG A 152 14.30 -1.89 4.95
C ARG A 152 14.62 -0.92 3.81
N LEU A 153 15.69 -1.18 3.06
CA LEU A 153 16.05 -0.34 1.91
C LEU A 153 15.01 -0.44 0.81
N ARG A 154 14.46 -1.62 0.51
CA ARG A 154 13.33 -1.74 -0.44
C ARG A 154 12.15 -0.89 0.01
N TYR A 155 11.70 -0.99 1.25
CA TYR A 155 10.58 -0.16 1.72
C TYR A 155 10.88 1.33 1.59
N LEU A 156 12.09 1.77 1.94
CA LEU A 156 12.51 3.17 1.78
C LEU A 156 12.43 3.63 0.32
N PHE A 157 12.94 2.83 -0.62
CA PHE A 157 12.92 3.15 -2.05
C PHE A 157 11.50 3.10 -2.63
N ALA A 158 10.65 2.16 -2.23
CA ALA A 158 9.25 2.13 -2.63
C ALA A 158 8.51 3.40 -2.17
N TRP A 159 8.68 3.80 -0.90
CA TRP A 159 8.11 5.06 -0.40
C TRP A 159 8.68 6.28 -1.11
N ALA A 160 10.00 6.31 -1.33
CA ALA A 160 10.65 7.41 -2.05
C ALA A 160 10.15 7.53 -3.49
N GLY A 161 9.93 6.42 -4.20
CA GLY A 161 9.38 6.42 -5.55
C GLY A 161 7.95 6.96 -5.60
N GLY A 162 7.09 6.51 -4.68
CA GLY A 162 5.71 7.01 -4.57
C GLY A 162 5.64 8.50 -4.20
N LEU A 163 6.45 8.95 -3.23
CA LEU A 163 6.51 10.35 -2.82
C LEU A 163 7.11 11.25 -3.91
N LEU A 164 8.18 10.80 -4.58
CA LEU A 164 8.77 11.52 -5.71
C LEU A 164 7.71 11.74 -6.80
N MET A 165 6.94 10.71 -7.13
CA MET A 165 5.87 10.85 -8.12
C MET A 165 4.77 11.81 -7.64
N LEU A 166 4.43 11.79 -6.36
CA LEU A 166 3.47 12.72 -5.77
C LEU A 166 3.97 14.18 -5.80
N PHE A 167 5.25 14.41 -5.51
CA PHE A 167 5.91 15.71 -5.62
C PHE A 167 5.87 16.25 -7.05
N LEU A 168 6.23 15.41 -8.02
CA LEU A 168 6.20 15.79 -9.44
C LEU A 168 4.77 16.02 -9.93
N ALA A 169 3.81 15.20 -9.48
CA ALA A 169 2.40 15.37 -9.82
C ALA A 169 1.88 16.74 -9.35
N TYR A 170 1.98 17.07 -8.07
CA TYR A 170 1.45 18.34 -7.56
C TYR A 170 2.32 19.56 -7.84
N GLY A 171 3.63 19.39 -8.05
CA GLY A 171 4.58 20.49 -8.24
C GLY A 171 4.91 20.82 -9.69
N VAL A 172 4.71 19.90 -10.62
CA VAL A 172 5.16 20.06 -12.01
C VAL A 172 4.07 19.72 -13.02
N PHE A 173 3.40 18.57 -12.88
CA PHE A 173 2.53 18.05 -13.94
C PHE A 173 1.07 18.49 -13.84
N LEU A 174 0.51 18.50 -12.63
CA LEU A 174 -0.89 18.82 -12.36
C LEU A 174 -1.00 20.22 -11.77
N VAL A 175 -0.27 21.16 -12.39
CA VAL A 175 -0.25 22.58 -12.07
C VAL A 175 -1.09 23.31 -13.10
N SER A 176 -1.86 24.31 -12.67
CA SER A 176 -2.67 25.17 -13.56
C SER A 176 -1.94 26.49 -13.81
N ASP A 177 -1.81 26.86 -15.08
CA ASP A 177 -1.30 28.18 -15.47
C ASP A 177 -2.38 29.27 -15.45
N LYS A 178 -3.66 28.89 -15.31
CA LYS A 178 -4.80 29.83 -15.35
C LYS A 178 -5.49 29.93 -14.00
N GLU A 179 -5.81 31.16 -13.60
CA GLU A 179 -6.59 31.45 -12.40
C GLU A 179 -7.99 30.82 -12.50
N GLY A 180 -8.34 29.99 -11.51
CA GLY A 180 -9.64 29.31 -11.40
C GLY A 180 -9.71 27.90 -12.00
N GLU A 181 -8.69 27.47 -12.75
CA GLU A 181 -8.55 26.07 -13.16
C GLU A 181 -7.81 25.25 -12.09
N VAL A 182 -8.22 24.00 -11.90
CA VAL A 182 -7.59 23.07 -10.94
C VAL A 182 -6.73 22.09 -11.72
N GLY A 183 -5.40 22.18 -11.57
CA GLY A 183 -4.44 21.42 -12.37
C GLY A 183 -4.64 19.90 -12.30
N GLN A 184 -5.15 19.37 -11.18
CA GLN A 184 -5.48 17.94 -11.01
C GLN A 184 -6.65 17.46 -11.88
N LEU A 185 -7.42 18.37 -12.47
CA LEU A 185 -8.54 18.08 -13.37
C LEU A 185 -8.16 18.23 -14.85
N LEU A 186 -6.93 18.64 -15.16
CA LEU A 186 -6.45 18.84 -16.54
C LEU A 186 -5.87 17.55 -17.12
N ALA A 187 -6.34 17.15 -18.31
CA ALA A 187 -5.90 15.92 -18.98
C ALA A 187 -4.41 15.96 -19.41
N GLU A 188 -3.91 17.14 -19.79
CA GLU A 188 -2.57 17.31 -20.34
C GLU A 188 -1.47 16.91 -19.33
N GLY A 189 -1.67 17.24 -18.05
CA GLY A 189 -0.74 16.90 -16.98
C GLY A 189 -0.60 15.39 -16.75
N TYR A 190 -1.67 14.63 -16.96
CA TYR A 190 -1.65 13.17 -16.78
C TYR A 190 -0.83 12.44 -17.85
N TRP A 191 -0.68 13.02 -19.04
CA TRP A 191 0.18 12.46 -20.07
C TRP A 191 1.67 12.53 -19.66
N MET A 192 2.12 13.68 -19.15
CA MET A 192 3.49 13.86 -18.65
C MET A 192 3.75 13.02 -17.40
N TYR A 193 2.75 12.89 -16.52
CA TYR A 193 2.76 11.96 -15.39
C TYR A 193 2.93 10.51 -15.87
N GLY A 194 2.19 10.09 -16.91
CA GLY A 194 2.29 8.78 -17.53
C GLY A 194 3.68 8.50 -18.10
N ILE A 195 4.23 9.41 -18.91
CA ILE A 195 5.58 9.24 -19.50
C ILE A 195 6.65 9.17 -18.42
N THR A 196 6.63 10.09 -17.46
CA THR A 196 7.66 10.16 -16.42
C THR A 196 7.59 8.92 -15.52
N GLY A 197 6.38 8.49 -15.14
CA GLY A 197 6.18 7.24 -14.40
C GLY A 197 6.69 6.03 -15.16
N ALA A 198 6.39 5.91 -16.45
CA ALA A 198 6.85 4.82 -17.30
C ALA A 198 8.39 4.77 -17.40
N CYS A 199 9.02 5.91 -17.68
CA CYS A 199 10.47 6.03 -17.74
C CYS A 199 11.12 5.69 -16.40
N LEU A 200 10.59 6.20 -15.29
CA LEU A 200 11.11 5.95 -13.95
C LEU A 200 10.96 4.48 -13.55
N MET A 201 9.82 3.85 -13.82
CA MET A 201 9.59 2.43 -13.55
C MET A 201 10.54 1.54 -14.36
N ALA A 202 10.66 1.75 -15.68
CA ALA A 202 11.60 1.00 -16.50
C ALA A 202 13.05 1.23 -16.06
N PHE A 203 13.44 2.49 -15.83
CA PHE A 203 14.79 2.85 -15.42
C PHE A 203 15.18 2.19 -14.09
N THR A 204 14.30 2.26 -13.07
CA THR A 204 14.57 1.72 -11.74
C THR A 204 14.67 0.19 -11.74
N VAL A 205 13.76 -0.50 -12.44
CA VAL A 205 13.78 -1.97 -12.56
C VAL A 205 14.99 -2.44 -13.36
N LEU A 206 15.28 -1.83 -14.51
CA LEU A 206 16.44 -2.22 -15.33
C LEU A 206 17.75 -1.94 -14.63
N LEU A 207 17.88 -0.79 -13.94
CA LEU A 207 19.08 -0.47 -13.17
C LEU A 207 19.28 -1.47 -12.03
N SER A 208 18.20 -1.89 -11.36
CA SER A 208 18.23 -2.95 -10.36
C SER A 208 18.74 -4.27 -10.96
N ALA A 209 18.19 -4.69 -12.10
CA ALA A 209 18.61 -5.91 -12.79
C ALA A 209 20.09 -5.86 -13.21
N ILE A 210 20.53 -4.78 -13.84
CA ILE A 210 21.92 -4.57 -14.29
C ILE A 210 22.88 -4.57 -13.10
N GLY A 211 22.51 -3.88 -12.01
CA GLY A 211 23.32 -3.79 -10.80
C GLY A 211 23.56 -5.15 -10.13
N GLN A 212 22.67 -6.11 -10.34
CA GLN A 212 22.72 -7.45 -9.75
C GLN A 212 23.18 -8.54 -10.72
N HIS A 213 23.22 -8.24 -12.03
CA HIS A 213 23.51 -9.20 -13.09
C HIS A 213 24.76 -10.03 -12.84
N LYS A 214 25.89 -9.38 -12.54
CA LYS A 214 27.19 -10.07 -12.37
C LYS A 214 27.21 -11.12 -11.24
N ARG A 215 26.28 -11.04 -10.28
CA ARG A 215 26.22 -11.96 -9.14
C ARG A 215 25.19 -13.06 -9.30
N LEU A 216 24.07 -12.75 -9.95
CA LEU A 216 22.92 -13.65 -10.05
C LEU A 216 22.84 -14.36 -11.43
N ALA A 217 23.55 -13.84 -12.44
CA ALA A 217 23.62 -14.46 -13.77
C ALA A 217 24.51 -15.69 -13.76
N HIS A 218 23.95 -16.79 -13.27
CA HIS A 218 24.54 -18.11 -13.27
C HIS A 218 23.44 -19.15 -13.53
N LEU A 219 23.80 -20.24 -14.18
CA LEU A 219 22.86 -21.31 -14.47
C LEU A 219 22.48 -21.99 -13.14
N PRO A 220 21.17 -22.18 -12.85
CA PRO A 220 20.77 -22.81 -11.61
C PRO A 220 21.31 -24.24 -11.47
N ALA A 221 21.82 -24.58 -10.28
CA ALA A 221 22.49 -25.87 -10.03
C ALA A 221 21.56 -27.09 -10.12
N THR A 222 20.27 -26.92 -9.85
CA THR A 222 19.26 -27.98 -9.93
C THR A 222 18.03 -27.50 -10.70
N GLN A 223 17.42 -28.43 -11.45
CA GLN A 223 16.08 -28.21 -11.98
C GLN A 223 15.08 -28.21 -10.81
N PRO A 224 14.16 -27.24 -10.74
CA PRO A 224 13.20 -27.14 -9.66
C PRO A 224 12.19 -28.30 -9.68
N ASP A 225 11.86 -28.81 -8.50
CA ASP A 225 10.88 -29.89 -8.32
C ASP A 225 9.47 -29.53 -8.82
N ARG A 226 8.71 -30.57 -9.15
CA ARG A 226 7.34 -30.45 -9.69
C ARG A 226 6.29 -30.21 -8.60
N THR A 227 6.36 -29.09 -7.88
CA THR A 227 5.25 -28.66 -7.01
C THR A 227 4.12 -28.02 -7.84
N THR A 228 2.87 -28.15 -7.42
CA THR A 228 1.72 -27.64 -8.20
C THR A 228 1.29 -26.27 -7.66
N VAL A 229 0.97 -25.29 -8.52
CA VAL A 229 0.42 -23.98 -8.10
C VAL A 229 -0.80 -24.16 -7.18
N ARG A 230 -1.58 -25.22 -7.42
CA ARG A 230 -2.72 -25.62 -6.59
C ARG A 230 -2.32 -25.90 -5.13
N GLU A 231 -1.16 -26.51 -4.89
CA GLU A 231 -0.67 -26.80 -3.55
C GLU A 231 -0.33 -25.51 -2.81
N ALA A 232 0.39 -24.58 -3.46
CA ALA A 232 0.69 -23.26 -2.89
C ALA A 232 -0.59 -22.47 -2.54
N ILE A 233 -1.58 -22.44 -3.44
CA ILE A 233 -2.87 -21.77 -3.16
C ILE A 233 -3.64 -22.47 -2.03
N ARG A 234 -3.63 -23.81 -2.01
CA ARG A 234 -4.30 -24.60 -0.97
C ARG A 234 -3.69 -24.35 0.40
N GLU A 235 -2.38 -24.24 0.49
CA GLU A 235 -1.69 -23.92 1.73
C GLU A 235 -2.04 -22.52 2.22
N ILE A 236 -2.05 -21.50 1.34
CA ILE A 236 -2.44 -20.13 1.71
C ILE A 236 -3.87 -20.13 2.26
N TRP A 237 -4.80 -20.81 1.58
CA TRP A 237 -6.19 -20.91 2.01
C TRP A 237 -6.32 -21.60 3.37
N HIS A 238 -5.57 -22.68 3.60
CA HIS A 238 -5.57 -23.40 4.87
C HIS A 238 -5.06 -22.52 6.03
N SER A 239 -4.04 -21.67 5.79
CA SER A 239 -3.57 -20.72 6.81
C SER A 239 -4.57 -19.64 7.15
N VAL A 240 -5.22 -19.06 6.14
CA VAL A 240 -6.23 -18.02 6.34
C VAL A 240 -7.44 -18.58 7.11
N SER A 241 -7.69 -19.89 7.06
CA SER A 241 -8.85 -20.55 7.67
C SER A 241 -8.75 -20.76 9.19
N HIS A 242 -7.60 -20.52 9.83
CA HIS A 242 -7.47 -20.76 11.27
C HIS A 242 -8.23 -19.69 12.09
N PRO A 243 -9.12 -20.06 13.04
CA PRO A 243 -10.05 -19.15 13.70
C PRO A 243 -9.38 -17.97 14.43
N THR A 244 -8.26 -18.23 15.12
CA THR A 244 -7.46 -17.19 15.79
C THR A 244 -6.83 -16.20 14.81
N TYR A 245 -6.39 -16.69 13.65
CA TYR A 245 -5.78 -15.88 12.60
C TYR A 245 -6.84 -15.08 11.84
N LEU A 246 -8.04 -15.63 11.64
CA LEU A 246 -9.19 -14.91 11.06
C LEU A 246 -9.59 -13.67 11.86
N VAL A 247 -9.54 -13.73 13.19
CA VAL A 247 -9.85 -12.56 14.04
C VAL A 247 -8.82 -11.44 13.82
N LEU A 248 -7.52 -11.78 13.80
CA LEU A 248 -6.45 -10.81 13.56
C LEU A 248 -6.50 -10.24 12.14
N ILE A 249 -6.62 -11.12 11.15
CA ILE A 249 -6.56 -10.73 9.74
C ILE A 249 -7.79 -9.90 9.35
N SER A 250 -8.95 -10.15 9.95
CA SER A 250 -10.15 -9.34 9.73
C SER A 250 -9.99 -7.93 10.32
N ALA A 251 -9.34 -7.77 11.47
CA ALA A 251 -9.03 -6.45 12.01
C ALA A 251 -8.06 -5.67 11.09
N VAL A 252 -7.02 -6.34 10.59
CA VAL A 252 -6.08 -5.75 9.62
C VAL A 252 -6.81 -5.39 8.32
N ALA A 253 -7.75 -6.23 7.86
CA ALA A 253 -8.56 -5.98 6.67
C ALA A 253 -9.38 -4.68 6.83
N PHE A 254 -10.11 -4.51 7.92
CA PHE A 254 -10.92 -3.30 8.15
C PHE A 254 -10.06 -2.02 8.17
N ALA A 255 -8.89 -2.07 8.83
CA ALA A 255 -7.95 -0.96 8.85
C ALA A 255 -7.38 -0.64 7.46
N ALA A 256 -7.04 -1.67 6.68
CA ALA A 256 -6.55 -1.52 5.31
C ALA A 256 -7.62 -0.95 4.37
N VAL A 257 -8.88 -1.41 4.47
CA VAL A 257 -10.01 -0.83 3.72
C VAL A 257 -10.16 0.65 4.06
N SER A 258 -10.15 1.00 5.35
CA SER A 258 -10.30 2.40 5.81
C SER A 258 -9.21 3.30 5.26
N THR A 259 -7.97 2.81 5.27
CA THR A 259 -6.80 3.51 4.73
C THR A 259 -6.95 3.71 3.23
N GLN A 260 -7.41 2.68 2.51
CA GLN A 260 -7.54 2.77 1.07
C GLN A 260 -8.69 3.67 0.61
N VAL A 261 -9.85 3.63 1.29
CA VAL A 261 -10.95 4.57 1.05
C VAL A 261 -10.44 6.01 1.18
N THR A 262 -9.61 6.27 2.19
CA THR A 262 -8.99 7.56 2.42
C THR A 262 -8.07 8.00 1.28
N TYR A 263 -7.18 7.12 0.80
CA TYR A 263 -6.30 7.44 -0.31
C TYR A 263 -7.06 7.75 -1.60
N VAL A 264 -8.07 6.93 -1.92
CA VAL A 264 -8.86 7.06 -3.14
C VAL A 264 -9.70 8.35 -3.15
N LEU A 265 -10.23 8.75 -1.99
CA LEU A 265 -11.00 9.99 -1.85
C LEU A 265 -10.16 11.22 -1.56
N SER A 266 -8.85 11.07 -1.27
CA SER A 266 -8.00 12.18 -0.81
C SER A 266 -8.07 13.40 -1.72
N ASN A 267 -7.85 13.23 -3.02
CA ASN A 267 -7.95 14.31 -4.00
C ASN A 267 -9.35 14.93 -4.09
N TYR A 268 -10.41 14.13 -3.99
CA TYR A 268 -11.78 14.65 -3.97
C TYR A 268 -12.02 15.55 -2.75
N LEU A 269 -11.53 15.12 -1.58
CA LEU A 269 -11.62 15.92 -0.37
C LEU A 269 -10.79 17.21 -0.50
N TYR A 270 -9.59 17.16 -1.08
CA TYR A 270 -8.74 18.33 -1.27
C TYR A 270 -9.32 19.36 -2.23
N ILE A 271 -9.88 18.89 -3.34
CA ILE A 271 -10.39 19.74 -4.43
C ILE A 271 -11.79 20.29 -4.08
N PHE A 272 -12.72 19.41 -3.68
CA PHE A 272 -14.14 19.78 -3.56
C PHE A 272 -14.54 20.24 -2.16
N VAL A 273 -13.99 19.62 -1.11
CA VAL A 273 -14.33 19.95 0.29
C VAL A 273 -13.44 21.09 0.79
N TRP A 274 -12.12 20.86 0.80
CA TRP A 274 -11.18 21.80 1.40
C TRP A 274 -10.80 22.95 0.47
N ARG A 275 -10.98 22.77 -0.83
CA ARG A 275 -10.63 23.73 -1.90
C ARG A 275 -9.20 24.24 -1.76
N PHE A 276 -8.25 23.32 -1.57
CA PHE A 276 -6.86 23.69 -1.33
C PHE A 276 -6.32 24.59 -2.44
N PRO A 277 -5.72 25.74 -2.08
CA PRO A 277 -4.96 26.51 -3.05
C PRO A 277 -3.78 25.67 -3.57
N GLU A 278 -3.40 25.91 -4.80
CA GLU A 278 -2.37 25.13 -5.50
C GLU A 278 -1.03 25.03 -4.74
N ARG A 279 -0.57 26.13 -4.13
CA ARG A 279 0.65 26.15 -3.30
C ARG A 279 0.61 25.11 -2.17
N TRP A 280 -0.57 24.84 -1.62
CA TRP A 280 -0.73 23.87 -0.55
C TRP A 280 -0.70 22.42 -1.06
N PHE A 281 -1.13 22.14 -2.30
CA PHE A 281 -0.91 20.83 -2.91
C PHE A 281 0.59 20.50 -3.02
N GLN A 282 1.42 21.48 -3.35
CA GLN A 282 2.87 21.31 -3.41
C GLN A 282 3.51 21.08 -2.02
N ALA A 283 2.92 21.68 -0.97
CA ALA A 283 3.36 21.50 0.41
C ALA A 283 2.89 20.17 1.04
N TYR A 284 1.84 19.54 0.50
CA TYR A 284 1.27 18.32 1.08
C TYR A 284 2.24 17.13 1.18
N PRO A 285 3.07 16.81 0.16
CA PRO A 285 4.00 15.69 0.28
C PRO A 285 5.14 15.98 1.28
N TRP A 286 5.52 17.26 1.46
CA TRP A 286 6.46 17.67 2.52
C TRP A 286 5.87 17.43 3.92
N LEU A 287 4.57 17.68 4.09
CA LEU A 287 3.85 17.38 5.32
C LEU A 287 3.87 15.88 5.62
N LEU A 288 3.56 15.04 4.62
CA LEU A 288 3.60 13.58 4.77
C LEU A 288 5.01 13.07 5.08
N PHE A 289 6.03 13.64 4.45
CA PHE A 289 7.41 13.27 4.72
C PHE A 289 7.82 13.65 6.14
N GLY A 290 7.47 14.86 6.58
CA GLY A 290 7.73 15.34 7.94
C GLY A 290 7.04 14.47 9.00
N SER A 291 5.79 14.06 8.78
CA SER A 291 5.05 13.24 9.75
C SER A 291 5.66 11.85 9.89
N VAL A 292 6.10 11.22 8.79
CA VAL A 292 6.78 9.92 8.81
C VAL A 292 8.09 9.98 9.59
N ILE A 293 8.91 11.02 9.36
CA ILE A 293 10.18 11.20 10.08
C ILE A 293 9.93 11.32 11.59
N ILE A 294 9.01 12.20 11.99
CA ILE A 294 8.69 12.38 13.40
C ILE A 294 8.13 11.09 14.01
N ALA A 295 7.23 10.41 13.31
CA ALA A 295 6.66 9.14 13.75
C ALA A 295 7.75 8.09 14.01
N PHE A 296 8.78 8.02 13.16
CA PHE A 296 9.89 7.07 13.31
C PHE A 296 10.71 7.29 14.59
N PHE A 297 10.92 8.54 15.01
CA PHE A 297 11.56 8.84 16.29
C PHE A 297 10.63 8.56 17.48
N LEU A 298 9.36 8.97 17.36
CA LEU A 298 8.37 8.82 18.42
C LEU A 298 8.00 7.36 18.69
N VAL A 299 7.89 6.51 17.67
CA VAL A 299 7.50 5.09 17.83
C VAL A 299 8.47 4.35 18.73
N THR A 300 9.77 4.61 18.60
CA THR A 300 10.80 3.96 19.44
C THR A 300 10.65 4.37 20.91
N TYR A 301 10.38 5.65 21.16
CA TYR A 301 10.17 6.17 22.51
C TYR A 301 8.89 5.59 23.15
N PHE A 302 7.76 5.66 22.44
CA PHE A 302 6.48 5.19 22.98
C PHE A 302 6.40 3.68 23.11
N ASN A 303 6.94 2.92 22.16
CA ASN A 303 6.99 1.46 22.27
C ASN A 303 7.83 1.00 23.46
N LYS A 304 8.92 1.70 23.81
CA LYS A 304 9.68 1.42 25.04
C LYS A 304 8.92 1.80 26.31
N LYS A 305 8.23 2.94 26.30
CA LYS A 305 7.53 3.49 27.48
C LYS A 305 6.25 2.75 27.83
N TRP A 306 5.45 2.36 26.83
CA TRP A 306 4.11 1.80 27.01
C TRP A 306 3.99 0.36 26.50
N GLY A 307 4.96 -0.14 25.74
CA GLY A 307 4.83 -1.38 25.00
C GLY A 307 4.11 -1.18 23.65
N LYS A 308 4.34 -2.11 22.71
CA LYS A 308 3.85 -2.03 21.33
C LYS A 308 2.31 -1.98 21.25
N LYS A 309 1.64 -2.87 21.99
CA LYS A 309 0.17 -2.99 22.04
C LYS A 309 -0.48 -1.71 22.58
N ASP A 310 -0.09 -1.28 23.77
CA ASP A 310 -0.71 -0.13 24.42
C ASP A 310 -0.40 1.17 23.66
N SER A 311 0.78 1.30 23.04
CA SER A 311 1.07 2.39 22.11
C SER A 311 0.11 2.38 20.92
N ALA A 312 0.00 1.26 20.21
CA ALA A 312 -0.90 1.16 19.06
C ALA A 312 -2.35 1.51 19.44
N PHE A 313 -2.87 0.97 20.54
CA PHE A 313 -4.23 1.28 21.00
C PHE A 313 -4.46 2.76 21.30
N ARG A 314 -3.53 3.43 22.01
CA ARG A 314 -3.67 4.86 22.31
C ARG A 314 -3.61 5.71 21.05
N PHE A 315 -2.68 5.40 20.15
CA PHE A 315 -2.53 6.14 18.90
C PHE A 315 -3.71 5.91 17.93
N ILE A 316 -4.43 4.77 17.99
CA ILE A 316 -5.68 4.58 17.23
C ILE A 316 -6.71 5.66 17.60
N PHE A 317 -6.92 5.94 18.88
CA PHE A 317 -7.86 6.98 19.31
C PHE A 317 -7.38 8.39 18.94
N ILE A 318 -6.07 8.67 19.06
CA ILE A 318 -5.49 9.95 18.64
C ILE A 318 -5.66 10.13 17.12
N ASN A 319 -5.32 9.11 16.33
CA ASN A 319 -5.49 9.13 14.88
C ASN A 319 -6.95 9.39 14.50
N ALA A 320 -7.89 8.61 15.03
CA ALA A 320 -9.31 8.77 14.72
C ALA A 320 -9.84 10.16 15.13
N GLY A 321 -9.46 10.64 16.32
CA GLY A 321 -9.85 11.96 16.81
C GLY A 321 -9.35 13.09 15.92
N PHE A 322 -8.05 13.15 15.65
CA PHE A 322 -7.48 14.21 14.82
C PHE A 322 -7.86 14.11 13.35
N TRP A 323 -8.15 12.91 12.84
CA TRP A 323 -8.58 12.71 11.46
C TRP A 323 -10.03 13.15 11.23
N ILE A 324 -10.94 12.81 12.15
CA ILE A 324 -12.38 13.06 11.99
C ILE A 324 -12.78 14.50 12.40
N THR A 325 -12.07 15.09 13.37
CA THR A 325 -12.42 16.42 13.93
C THR A 325 -12.58 17.52 12.88
N PRO A 326 -11.68 17.69 11.89
CA PRO A 326 -11.85 18.71 10.85
C PRO A 326 -13.18 18.57 10.08
N PHE A 327 -13.56 17.33 9.76
CA PHE A 327 -14.79 17.08 9.01
C PHE A 327 -16.04 17.34 9.86
N LEU A 328 -16.00 17.04 11.17
CA LEU A 328 -17.10 17.38 12.08
C LEU A 328 -17.25 18.89 12.27
N LEU A 329 -16.14 19.62 12.40
CA LEU A 329 -16.16 21.08 12.49
C LEU A 329 -16.66 21.71 11.18
N PHE A 330 -16.30 21.13 10.03
CA PHE A 330 -16.80 21.52 8.72
C PHE A 330 -18.33 21.36 8.63
N LEU A 331 -18.85 20.17 8.94
CA LEU A 331 -20.30 19.91 8.94
C LEU A 331 -21.05 20.73 9.99
N GLY A 332 -20.40 21.05 11.12
CA GLY A 332 -20.96 21.89 12.18
C GLY A 332 -20.97 23.39 11.86
N GLY A 333 -20.40 23.81 10.72
CA GLY A 333 -20.30 25.24 10.36
C GLY A 333 -19.30 26.04 11.20
N PHE A 334 -18.50 25.39 12.04
CA PHE A 334 -17.47 26.02 12.88
C PHE A 334 -16.10 26.09 12.19
N TRP A 335 -15.99 25.55 10.98
CA TRP A 335 -14.74 25.57 10.22
C TRP A 335 -14.52 26.93 9.52
N PRO A 336 -13.28 27.45 9.46
CA PRO A 336 -12.98 28.65 8.68
C PRO A 336 -13.37 28.49 7.21
N GLN A 337 -13.56 29.62 6.52
CA GLN A 337 -13.91 29.60 5.09
C GLN A 337 -12.96 28.69 4.28
N THR A 338 -13.51 27.70 3.60
CA THR A 338 -12.76 26.74 2.76
C THR A 338 -11.98 27.46 1.68
N GLY A 339 -10.80 26.96 1.34
CA GLY A 339 -9.86 27.62 0.42
C GLY A 339 -9.07 28.80 1.02
N SER A 340 -9.37 29.24 2.24
CA SER A 340 -8.49 30.18 2.95
C SER A 340 -7.20 29.50 3.40
N ASN A 341 -6.14 30.31 3.55
CA ASN A 341 -4.86 29.83 4.12
C ASN A 341 -5.02 29.30 5.54
N LEU A 342 -5.90 29.91 6.35
CA LEU A 342 -6.18 29.46 7.71
C LEU A 342 -6.85 28.08 7.71
N SER A 343 -7.90 27.89 6.89
CA SER A 343 -8.56 26.59 6.73
C SER A 343 -7.54 25.52 6.36
N THR A 344 -6.72 25.78 5.33
CA THR A 344 -5.76 24.80 4.83
C THR A 344 -4.67 24.47 5.85
N ALA A 345 -4.13 25.48 6.54
CA ALA A 345 -3.16 25.29 7.61
C ALA A 345 -3.72 24.46 8.78
N MET A 346 -4.99 24.68 9.14
CA MET A 346 -5.66 23.87 10.15
C MET A 346 -5.81 22.41 9.69
N VAL A 347 -6.30 22.15 8.47
CA VAL A 347 -6.37 20.77 7.94
C VAL A 347 -5.01 20.10 8.00
N PHE A 348 -3.96 20.81 7.58
CA PHE A 348 -2.59 20.30 7.60
C PHE A 348 -2.14 19.95 9.02
N ALA A 349 -2.38 20.81 10.01
CA ALA A 349 -2.02 20.52 11.40
C ALA A 349 -2.72 19.26 11.94
N PHE A 350 -4.02 19.11 11.69
CA PHE A 350 -4.79 17.92 12.08
C PHE A 350 -4.29 16.67 11.35
N PHE A 351 -4.08 16.76 10.04
CA PHE A 351 -3.64 15.66 9.20
C PHE A 351 -2.21 15.22 9.53
N PHE A 352 -1.34 16.15 9.93
CA PHE A 352 0.02 15.85 10.36
C PHE A 352 0.03 14.97 11.61
N ILE A 353 -0.73 15.35 12.63
CA ILE A 353 -0.82 14.58 13.89
C ILE A 353 -1.48 13.23 13.64
N ALA A 354 -2.57 13.21 12.86
CA ALA A 354 -3.25 11.98 12.53
C ALA A 354 -2.35 11.04 11.70
N ASN A 355 -1.67 11.54 10.68
CA ASN A 355 -0.76 10.73 9.87
C ASN A 355 0.42 10.21 10.69
N CYS A 356 1.05 11.04 11.52
CA CYS A 356 2.11 10.62 12.45
C CYS A 356 1.63 9.48 13.37
N SER A 357 0.44 9.63 13.95
CA SER A 357 -0.20 8.59 14.76
C SER A 357 -0.47 7.31 13.95
N GLY A 358 -0.94 7.45 12.71
CA GLY A 358 -1.19 6.36 11.77
C GLY A 358 0.07 5.53 11.47
N VAL A 359 1.20 6.19 11.24
CA VAL A 359 2.50 5.55 11.00
C VAL A 359 2.97 4.80 12.24
N ILE A 360 2.81 5.37 13.43
CA ILE A 360 3.14 4.69 14.70
C ILE A 360 2.31 3.42 14.86
N ILE A 361 0.99 3.47 14.60
CA ILE A 361 0.12 2.29 14.64
C ILE A 361 0.61 1.23 13.67
N GLN A 362 0.89 1.61 12.41
CA GLN A 362 1.30 0.67 11.38
C GLN A 362 2.61 -0.06 11.75
N ILE A 363 3.61 0.67 12.24
CA ILE A 363 4.90 0.09 12.68
C ILE A 363 4.68 -0.85 13.88
N SER A 364 3.91 -0.43 14.88
CA SER A 364 3.68 -1.24 16.07
C SER A 364 2.88 -2.50 15.77
N VAL A 365 1.85 -2.43 14.93
CA VAL A 365 1.05 -3.59 14.51
C VAL A 365 1.88 -4.55 13.66
N ALA A 366 2.67 -4.05 12.71
CA ALA A 366 3.56 -4.89 11.90
C ALA A 366 4.56 -5.66 12.79
N SER A 367 5.10 -5.02 13.81
CA SER A 367 6.00 -5.68 14.77
C SER A 367 5.27 -6.71 15.64
N MET A 368 4.02 -6.43 16.05
CA MET A 368 3.22 -7.40 16.80
C MET A 368 2.89 -8.66 15.99
N ILE A 369 2.69 -8.54 14.67
CA ILE A 369 2.49 -9.70 13.79
C ILE A 369 3.73 -10.60 13.80
N ALA A 370 4.93 -10.01 13.77
CA ALA A 370 6.18 -10.77 13.89
C ALA A 370 6.27 -11.51 15.23
N ASP A 371 5.95 -10.85 16.35
CA ASP A 371 5.96 -11.48 17.68
C ASP A 371 4.96 -12.68 17.76
N VAL A 372 3.81 -12.59 17.08
CA VAL A 372 2.82 -13.71 17.02
C VAL A 372 3.34 -14.89 16.22
N VAL A 373 4.13 -14.65 15.17
CA VAL A 373 4.75 -15.71 14.37
C VAL A 373 5.74 -16.50 15.22
N GLU A 374 6.62 -15.82 15.97
CA GLU A 374 7.60 -16.45 16.86
C GLU A 374 6.90 -17.34 17.91
N VAL A 375 5.84 -16.81 18.53
CA VAL A 375 5.00 -17.55 19.49
C VAL A 375 4.36 -18.81 18.87
N THR A 376 3.95 -18.73 17.61
CA THR A 376 3.32 -19.86 16.91
C THR A 376 4.35 -20.94 16.57
N GLU A 377 5.58 -20.54 16.25
CA GLU A 377 6.71 -21.44 16.03
C GLU A 377 7.07 -22.20 17.30
N GLU A 378 7.16 -21.51 18.45
CA GLU A 378 7.45 -22.14 19.75
C GLU A 378 6.42 -23.21 20.13
N ARG A 379 5.13 -22.95 19.90
CA ARG A 379 4.03 -23.87 20.30
C ARG A 379 3.89 -25.07 19.38
N THR A 380 4.09 -24.88 18.08
CA THR A 380 3.79 -25.92 17.07
C THR A 380 5.02 -26.68 16.62
N GLY A 381 6.22 -26.19 16.92
CA GLY A 381 7.49 -26.71 16.40
C GLY A 381 7.60 -26.62 14.87
N ARG A 382 6.65 -25.95 14.20
CA ARG A 382 6.58 -25.81 12.75
C ARG A 382 6.62 -24.34 12.37
N ARG A 383 7.73 -23.93 11.74
CA ARG A 383 7.89 -22.58 11.21
C ARG A 383 7.01 -22.37 9.97
N SER A 384 5.81 -21.81 10.17
CA SER A 384 4.85 -21.48 9.09
C SER A 384 4.78 -19.98 8.79
N GLU A 385 5.87 -19.25 9.08
CA GLU A 385 6.02 -17.79 8.92
C GLU A 385 5.64 -17.30 7.52
N GLY A 386 6.11 -17.99 6.48
CA GLY A 386 5.82 -17.62 5.10
C GLY A 386 4.32 -17.71 4.75
N LEU A 387 3.61 -18.65 5.36
CA LEU A 387 2.21 -18.92 5.05
C LEU A 387 1.28 -17.89 5.72
N LEU A 388 1.59 -17.51 6.96
CA LEU A 388 0.92 -16.41 7.66
C LEU A 388 1.24 -15.04 7.03
N TYR A 389 2.44 -14.86 6.49
CA TYR A 389 2.77 -13.63 5.78
C TYR A 389 2.05 -13.53 4.43
N ALA A 390 2.02 -14.62 3.66
CA ALA A 390 1.30 -14.70 2.39
C ALA A 390 -0.22 -14.47 2.57
N GLY A 391 -0.82 -15.04 3.61
CA GLY A 391 -2.22 -14.78 3.96
C GLY A 391 -2.49 -13.31 4.27
N ASN A 392 -1.61 -12.65 5.03
CA ASN A 392 -1.76 -11.23 5.36
C ASN A 392 -1.68 -10.34 4.11
N LEU A 393 -0.73 -10.59 3.22
CA LEU A 393 -0.62 -9.86 1.95
C LEU A 393 -1.85 -10.04 1.07
N PHE A 394 -2.37 -11.28 0.98
CA PHE A 394 -3.59 -11.56 0.22
C PHE A 394 -4.79 -10.76 0.77
N VAL A 395 -4.99 -10.75 2.09
CA VAL A 395 -6.06 -9.97 2.72
C VAL A 395 -5.87 -8.47 2.52
N GLN A 396 -4.64 -7.96 2.58
CA GLN A 396 -4.36 -6.55 2.29
C GLN A 396 -4.76 -6.20 0.85
N LYS A 397 -4.44 -7.02 -0.15
CA LYS A 397 -4.86 -6.77 -1.55
C LYS A 397 -6.38 -6.75 -1.71
N CYS A 398 -7.07 -7.71 -1.09
CA CYS A 398 -8.54 -7.74 -1.08
C CYS A 398 -9.13 -6.50 -0.40
N ALA A 399 -8.56 -6.07 0.72
CA ALA A 399 -8.95 -4.87 1.44
C ALA A 399 -8.72 -3.60 0.59
N THR A 400 -7.61 -3.53 -0.15
CA THR A 400 -7.33 -2.43 -1.08
C THR A 400 -8.38 -2.39 -2.21
N GLY A 401 -8.70 -3.53 -2.81
CA GLY A 401 -9.76 -3.62 -3.83
C GLY A 401 -11.12 -3.16 -3.30
N ALA A 402 -11.50 -3.62 -2.11
CA ALA A 402 -12.74 -3.21 -1.45
C ALA A 402 -12.76 -1.70 -1.13
N GLY A 403 -11.65 -1.14 -0.65
CA GLY A 403 -11.57 0.30 -0.34
C GLY A 403 -11.69 1.18 -1.58
N ILE A 404 -11.12 0.77 -2.72
CA ILE A 404 -11.29 1.48 -3.99
C ILE A 404 -12.74 1.44 -4.45
N LEU A 405 -13.39 0.27 -4.37
CA LEU A 405 -14.79 0.11 -4.74
C LEU A 405 -15.70 0.99 -3.87
N ILE A 406 -15.52 0.95 -2.55
CA ILE A 406 -16.27 1.76 -1.59
C ILE A 406 -16.06 3.25 -1.86
N GLY A 407 -14.83 3.69 -2.17
CA GLY A 407 -14.54 5.07 -2.55
C GLY A 407 -15.34 5.53 -3.78
N GLY A 408 -15.40 4.71 -4.84
CA GLY A 408 -16.21 4.98 -6.02
C GLY A 408 -17.72 5.06 -5.73
N PHE A 409 -18.22 4.18 -4.86
CA PHE A 409 -19.61 4.22 -4.40
C PHE A 409 -19.94 5.46 -3.56
N ILE A 410 -19.02 5.91 -2.69
CA ILE A 410 -19.19 7.13 -1.89
C ILE A 410 -19.38 8.35 -2.80
N ILE A 411 -18.56 8.48 -3.85
CA ILE A 411 -18.67 9.60 -4.81
C ILE A 411 -20.02 9.59 -5.51
N SER A 412 -20.44 8.43 -6.00
CA SER A 412 -21.71 8.31 -6.72
C SER A 412 -22.92 8.52 -5.82
N MET A 413 -22.90 7.99 -4.59
CA MET A 413 -23.98 8.17 -3.61
C MET A 413 -24.09 9.64 -3.16
N ALA A 414 -22.97 10.35 -3.06
CA ALA A 414 -22.96 11.78 -2.79
C ALA A 414 -23.58 12.62 -3.92
N GLY A 415 -23.67 12.05 -5.14
CA GLY A 415 -24.19 12.75 -6.31
C GLY A 415 -23.21 13.75 -6.91
N LEU A 416 -21.90 13.56 -6.71
CA LEU A 416 -20.89 14.42 -7.33
C LEU A 416 -20.89 14.20 -8.85
N PRO A 417 -21.15 15.25 -9.66
CA PRO A 417 -21.17 15.08 -11.10
C PRO A 417 -19.77 14.76 -11.65
N GLU A 418 -19.75 14.13 -12.82
CA GLU A 418 -18.54 13.95 -13.60
C GLU A 418 -18.10 15.29 -14.19
N LYS A 419 -16.79 15.50 -14.35
CA LYS A 419 -16.22 16.78 -14.84
C LYS A 419 -16.74 17.99 -14.05
N ALA A 420 -16.89 17.83 -12.73
CA ALA A 420 -17.45 18.86 -11.87
C ALA A 420 -16.51 20.06 -11.77
N ASN A 421 -17.06 21.27 -11.91
CA ASN A 421 -16.35 22.47 -11.53
C ASN A 421 -16.43 22.65 -10.00
N PRO A 422 -15.30 22.62 -9.26
CA PRO A 422 -15.30 22.72 -7.80
C PRO A 422 -16.01 23.98 -7.24
N ALA A 423 -16.08 25.06 -8.02
CA ALA A 423 -16.77 26.29 -7.64
C ALA A 423 -18.30 26.14 -7.62
N ASN A 424 -18.87 25.28 -8.47
CA ASN A 424 -20.30 25.20 -8.75
C ASN A 424 -20.99 23.96 -8.13
N VAL A 425 -20.28 23.15 -7.36
CA VAL A 425 -20.87 21.98 -6.69
C VAL A 425 -21.78 22.44 -5.54
N PRO A 426 -23.05 22.01 -5.49
CA PRO A 426 -23.97 22.37 -4.41
C PRO A 426 -23.45 21.90 -3.04
N ALA A 427 -23.64 22.73 -2.00
CA ALA A 427 -23.26 22.37 -0.62
C ALA A 427 -23.84 21.02 -0.14
N PRO A 428 -25.11 20.65 -0.43
CA PRO A 428 -25.66 19.36 -0.01
C PRO A 428 -24.92 18.14 -0.58
N VAL A 429 -24.33 18.25 -1.78
CA VAL A 429 -23.52 17.19 -2.40
C VAL A 429 -22.20 17.04 -1.65
N ILE A 430 -21.58 18.16 -1.27
CA ILE A 430 -20.35 18.17 -0.48
C ILE A 430 -20.60 17.62 0.93
N ASP A 431 -21.68 18.02 1.57
CA ASP A 431 -22.06 17.51 2.90
C ASP A 431 -22.35 16.00 2.84
N SER A 432 -23.07 15.55 1.81
CA SER A 432 -23.34 14.12 1.58
C SER A 432 -22.05 13.33 1.38
N LEU A 433 -21.09 13.87 0.63
CA LEU A 433 -19.76 13.27 0.44
C LEU A 433 -19.02 13.12 1.76
N VAL A 434 -18.98 14.20 2.56
CA VAL A 434 -18.29 14.22 3.86
C VAL A 434 -18.96 13.29 4.87
N ILE A 435 -20.29 13.26 4.93
CA ILE A 435 -21.06 12.35 5.80
C ILE A 435 -20.83 10.90 5.40
N ALA A 436 -20.93 10.56 4.11
CA ALA A 436 -20.70 9.20 3.62
C ALA A 436 -19.27 8.74 3.91
N TYR A 437 -18.29 9.62 3.74
CA TYR A 437 -16.89 9.36 4.07
C TYR A 437 -16.68 9.13 5.57
N ILE A 438 -17.08 10.06 6.44
CA ILE A 438 -16.92 9.90 7.90
C ILE A 438 -17.63 8.64 8.38
N SER A 439 -18.88 8.42 7.96
CA SER A 439 -19.67 7.25 8.37
C SER A 439 -18.95 5.96 8.01
N THR A 440 -18.38 5.89 6.81
CA THR A 440 -17.59 4.73 6.37
C THR A 440 -16.35 4.52 7.24
N ILE A 441 -15.55 5.57 7.47
CA ILE A 441 -14.33 5.47 8.28
C ILE A 441 -14.65 5.08 9.74
N VAL A 442 -15.70 5.65 10.33
CA VAL A 442 -16.15 5.32 11.69
C VAL A 442 -16.64 3.88 11.77
N LEU A 443 -17.44 3.40 10.81
CA LEU A 443 -17.92 2.02 10.78
C LEU A 443 -16.77 1.02 10.65
N LEU A 444 -15.81 1.28 9.76
CA LEU A 444 -14.61 0.44 9.59
C LEU A 444 -13.71 0.48 10.84
N GLY A 445 -13.58 1.65 11.48
CA GLY A 445 -12.85 1.82 12.74
C GLY A 445 -13.48 1.03 13.89
N LEU A 446 -14.81 1.11 14.05
CA LEU A 446 -15.56 0.33 15.04
C LEU A 446 -15.46 -1.17 14.77
N GLY A 447 -15.52 -1.59 13.50
CA GLY A 447 -15.30 -2.98 13.09
C GLY A 447 -13.92 -3.49 13.47
N THR A 448 -12.89 -2.65 13.30
CA THR A 448 -11.51 -2.93 13.72
C THR A 448 -11.43 -3.11 15.23
N ILE A 449 -11.96 -2.16 16.02
CA ILE A 449 -11.95 -2.21 17.49
C ILE A 449 -12.70 -3.45 18.00
N TRP A 450 -13.85 -3.76 17.41
CA TRP A 450 -14.65 -4.92 17.80
C TRP A 450 -13.92 -6.24 17.56
N ARG A 451 -13.25 -6.40 16.41
CA ARG A 451 -12.44 -7.60 16.11
C ARG A 451 -11.22 -7.71 17.02
N ILE A 452 -10.52 -6.60 17.26
CA ILE A 452 -9.35 -6.59 18.15
C ILE A 452 -9.75 -6.93 19.60
N ARG A 453 -10.92 -6.51 20.08
CA ARG A 453 -11.42 -6.88 21.42
C ARG A 453 -11.64 -8.39 21.59
N LYS A 454 -11.93 -9.09 20.50
CA LYS A 454 -12.07 -10.55 20.49
C LYS A 454 -10.72 -11.27 20.29
N PHE A 455 -9.61 -10.53 20.22
CA PHE A 455 -8.30 -11.13 20.05
C PHE A 455 -7.86 -11.85 21.33
N PRO A 456 -7.65 -13.17 21.29
CA PRO A 456 -7.52 -14.00 22.49
C PRO A 456 -6.12 -13.96 23.13
N ILE A 457 -5.24 -13.05 22.70
CA ILE A 457 -3.88 -12.95 23.24
C ILE A 457 -3.75 -11.66 24.04
N THR A 458 -3.81 -11.83 25.36
CA THR A 458 -3.63 -10.80 26.35
C THR A 458 -2.16 -10.65 26.75
N ARG A 459 -1.81 -9.49 27.29
CA ARG A 459 -0.47 -9.25 27.84
C ARG A 459 -0.17 -10.21 29.01
N ALA A 460 -1.21 -10.56 29.78
CA ALA A 460 -1.16 -11.59 30.80
C ALA A 460 -0.71 -12.95 30.24
N ASP A 461 -1.22 -13.38 29.08
CA ASP A 461 -0.81 -14.65 28.45
C ASP A 461 0.64 -14.63 27.94
N HIS A 462 1.21 -13.44 27.71
CA HIS A 462 2.62 -13.27 27.35
C HIS A 462 3.50 -13.26 28.61
N GLU A 463 3.12 -12.49 29.63
CA GLU A 463 3.83 -12.40 30.90
C GLU A 463 3.82 -13.74 31.66
N GLU A 464 2.70 -14.47 31.64
CA GLU A 464 2.59 -15.83 32.19
C GLU A 464 3.45 -16.84 31.41
N ARG A 465 3.67 -16.62 30.11
CA ARG A 465 4.58 -17.43 29.31
C ARG A 465 6.05 -17.16 29.59
N VAL A 466 6.43 -15.88 29.67
CA VAL A 466 7.80 -15.49 30.06
C VAL A 466 8.12 -16.05 31.44
N ARG A 467 7.13 -16.04 32.34
CA ARG A 467 7.24 -16.69 33.65
C ARG A 467 7.43 -18.21 33.56
N ARG A 468 6.62 -18.91 32.76
CA ARG A 468 6.76 -20.37 32.55
C ARG A 468 8.07 -20.78 31.87
N LEU A 469 8.58 -19.96 30.95
CA LEU A 469 9.90 -20.15 30.32
C LEU A 469 11.04 -19.91 31.32
N ALA A 470 10.91 -18.91 32.20
CA ALA A 470 11.85 -18.68 33.30
C ALA A 470 11.81 -19.81 34.35
N GLU A 471 10.65 -20.44 34.53
CA GLU A 471 10.43 -21.60 35.42
C GLU A 471 10.79 -22.95 34.76
N GLY A 472 11.18 -22.96 33.47
CA GLY A 472 11.66 -24.16 32.76
C GLY A 472 10.58 -25.16 32.31
N GLU A 473 9.30 -24.80 32.39
CA GLU A 473 8.19 -25.66 31.97
C GLU A 473 8.01 -25.62 30.44
N LYS A 474 8.54 -26.63 29.73
CA LYS A 474 8.19 -26.86 28.32
C LYS A 474 6.77 -27.41 28.24
N THR A 475 5.86 -26.67 27.59
CA THR A 475 4.49 -27.12 27.32
C THR A 475 4.52 -28.14 26.19
N VAL A 476 4.32 -29.42 26.52
CA VAL A 476 3.79 -30.42 25.59
C VAL A 476 2.26 -30.30 25.69
N GLU A 477 1.64 -29.45 24.87
CA GLU A 477 0.19 -29.51 24.71
C GLU A 477 -0.15 -30.71 23.83
N ALA A 478 -0.61 -31.78 24.48
CA ALA A 478 -1.29 -32.90 23.86
C ALA A 478 -2.55 -32.39 23.15
N GLY A 479 -2.68 -32.71 21.86
CA GLY A 479 -3.87 -32.41 21.08
C GLY A 479 -5.10 -33.08 21.68
N ALA A 480 -6.19 -32.33 21.78
CA ALA A 480 -7.51 -32.85 22.08
C ALA A 480 -8.57 -32.05 21.30
N GLY A 481 -9.31 -32.78 20.45
CA GLY A 481 -10.67 -32.44 20.00
C GLY A 481 -10.79 -31.62 18.75
#